data_AF-A0A7V9EV34-F1
#
_entry.id   AF-A0A7V9EV34-F1
#
_cell.length_a   1.000
_cell.length_b   1.000
_cell.length_c   1.000
_cell.angle_alpha   90.00
_cell.angle_beta   90.00
_cell.angle_gamma   90.00
#
_symmetry.space_group_name_H-M   'P 1'
#
loop_
_entity.id
_entity.type
_entity.pdbx_description
1 polymer ?
#
loop_
_entity_poly.entity_id
_entity_poly.type
_entity_poly.pdbx_seq_one_letter_code
_entity_poly.pdbx_strand_id
1 'polypeptide(L)'
;MADDGIVTRTTLDGAVDDRLFFAQVREDPALEIDALAAGPDDTVVVVSSGGCTALSLLATSAGHVVAVDLNTTQNHLVELKLAAVTHLSVEEAVAFLGGWPAARSRRWSHYQRLRDRLTPPARAYWDANRRSLERGV
;
A
#
# COMPACT_ATOMS: atom_id res chain seq x y z
N MET A 1 -0.61 8.35 19.07
CA MET A 1 -1.71 7.36 19.02
C MET A 1 -2.07 7.18 17.55
N ALA A 2 -1.84 6.07 16.86
CA ALA A 2 -1.03 4.89 17.13
C ALA A 2 -0.48 4.45 15.76
N ASP A 3 0.83 4.31 15.67
CA ASP A 3 1.43 3.31 14.80
C ASP A 3 0.83 1.99 15.28
N ASP A 4 -0.03 1.36 14.49
CA ASP A 4 -0.61 0.05 14.87
C ASP A 4 0.48 -1.05 14.87
N GLY A 5 1.74 -0.70 14.58
CA GLY A 5 2.91 -1.58 14.66
C GLY A 5 2.96 -2.62 13.54
N ILE A 6 2.03 -2.54 12.58
CA ILE A 6 1.92 -3.49 11.47
C ILE A 6 3.03 -3.27 10.44
N VAL A 7 3.51 -2.03 10.29
CA VAL A 7 4.55 -1.69 9.30
C VAL A 7 5.82 -1.25 10.01
N THR A 8 6.91 -1.95 9.74
CA THR A 8 8.26 -1.48 10.04
C THR A 8 8.93 -0.99 8.76
N ARG A 9 9.49 0.22 8.77
CA ARG A 9 10.14 0.83 7.60
C ARG A 9 11.65 0.92 7.81
N THR A 10 12.40 0.28 6.91
CA THR A 10 13.85 0.41 6.78
C THR A 10 14.16 1.05 5.43
N THR A 11 15.05 2.04 5.41
CA THR A 11 15.56 2.66 4.19
C THR A 11 17.06 2.47 4.15
N LEU A 12 17.57 1.94 3.04
CA LEU A 12 18.99 1.67 2.84
C LEU A 12 19.61 2.72 1.93
N ASP A 13 20.94 2.84 1.99
CA ASP A 13 21.69 3.71 1.08
C ASP A 13 21.43 3.31 -0.39
N GLY A 14 21.22 4.31 -1.24
CA GLY A 14 20.91 4.12 -2.65
C GLY A 14 19.41 4.02 -2.98
N ALA A 15 18.52 3.99 -1.98
CA ALA A 15 17.10 4.22 -2.22
C ALA A 15 16.87 5.61 -2.83
N VAL A 16 15.92 5.71 -3.76
CA VAL A 16 15.62 6.95 -4.49
C VAL A 16 14.15 7.33 -4.34
N ASP A 17 13.89 8.62 -4.31
CA ASP A 17 12.54 9.16 -4.45
C ASP A 17 12.29 9.47 -5.93
N ASP A 18 11.37 8.75 -6.57
CA ASP A 18 10.96 9.01 -7.95
C ASP A 18 9.42 8.96 -8.07
N ARG A 19 8.87 9.28 -9.23
CA ARG A 19 7.44 9.20 -9.51
C ARG A 19 6.90 7.78 -9.28
N LEU A 20 5.61 7.69 -9.00
CA LEU A 20 4.91 6.41 -8.93
C LEU A 20 4.90 5.74 -10.33
N PHE A 21 5.51 4.56 -10.46
CA PHE A 21 5.56 3.84 -11.73
C PHE A 21 4.38 2.88 -11.91
N PHE A 22 4.01 2.17 -10.84
CA PHE A 22 2.99 1.12 -10.87
C PHE A 22 1.93 1.42 -9.81
N ALA A 23 0.76 1.83 -10.26
CA ALA A 23 -0.42 2.03 -9.42
C ALA A 23 -1.06 0.71 -8.98
N GLN A 24 -1.06 -0.27 -9.88
CA GLN A 24 -1.65 -1.59 -9.71
C GLN A 24 -0.84 -2.59 -10.52
N VAL A 25 -0.90 -3.84 -10.12
CA VAL A 25 -0.35 -4.97 -10.87
C VAL A 25 -1.51 -5.85 -11.36
N ARG A 26 -1.34 -6.58 -12.46
CA ARG A 26 -2.42 -7.26 -13.21
C ARG A 26 -2.34 -8.79 -13.16
N GLU A 27 -1.50 -9.32 -12.29
CA GLU A 27 -1.34 -10.73 -11.98
C GLU A 27 -2.61 -11.28 -11.34
N ASP A 28 -2.80 -12.60 -11.46
CA ASP A 28 -3.88 -13.30 -10.80
C ASP A 28 -3.44 -13.67 -9.37
N PRO A 29 -4.00 -13.02 -8.33
CA PRO A 29 -3.57 -13.28 -6.96
C PRO A 29 -3.87 -14.71 -6.51
N ALA A 30 -4.88 -15.39 -7.08
CA ALA A 30 -5.19 -16.77 -6.71
C ALA A 30 -4.07 -17.73 -7.15
N LEU A 31 -3.54 -17.51 -8.36
CA LEU A 31 -2.41 -18.29 -8.86
C LEU A 31 -1.12 -17.99 -8.09
N GLU A 32 -0.87 -16.73 -7.71
CA GLU A 32 0.30 -16.37 -6.90
C GLU A 32 0.25 -17.02 -5.52
N ILE A 33 -0.91 -16.99 -4.85
CA ILE A 33 -1.11 -17.59 -3.52
C ILE A 33 -0.92 -19.11 -3.59
N ASP A 34 -1.53 -19.77 -4.58
CA ASP A 34 -1.44 -21.23 -4.74
C ASP A 34 -0.01 -21.67 -5.09
N ALA A 35 0.66 -20.94 -6.00
CA ALA A 35 2.01 -21.27 -6.41
C ALA A 35 3.05 -21.05 -5.31
N LEU A 36 2.91 -20.00 -4.50
CA LEU A 36 3.85 -19.71 -3.42
C LEU A 36 3.57 -20.56 -2.18
N ALA A 37 2.29 -20.86 -1.91
CA ALA A 37 1.83 -21.69 -0.79
C ALA A 37 2.43 -21.27 0.57
N ALA A 38 2.66 -19.97 0.78
CA ALA A 38 3.21 -19.44 2.03
C ALA A 38 2.25 -19.68 3.21
N GLY A 39 2.81 -20.05 4.36
CA GLY A 39 2.09 -20.25 5.61
C GLY A 39 2.28 -19.12 6.64
N PRO A 40 1.59 -19.21 7.78
CA PRO A 40 1.62 -18.18 8.82
C PRO A 40 2.96 -18.06 9.55
N ASP A 41 3.86 -19.04 9.41
CA ASP A 41 5.22 -19.02 9.96
C ASP A 41 6.26 -18.52 8.95
N ASP A 42 5.85 -18.30 7.69
CA ASP A 42 6.75 -17.90 6.61
C ASP A 42 6.89 -16.38 6.50
N THR A 43 8.10 -15.96 6.11
CA THR A 43 8.39 -14.61 5.65
C THR A 43 8.59 -14.61 4.15
N VAL A 44 7.79 -13.82 3.43
CA VAL A 44 7.90 -13.66 1.98
C VAL A 44 8.53 -12.32 1.65
N VAL A 45 9.52 -12.31 0.76
CA VAL A 45 10.08 -11.08 0.20
C VAL A 45 9.52 -10.87 -1.21
N VAL A 46 8.97 -9.68 -1.46
CA VAL A 46 8.41 -9.31 -2.77
C VAL A 46 8.90 -7.94 -3.20
N VAL A 47 9.03 -7.72 -4.51
CA VAL A 47 9.20 -6.37 -5.04
C VAL A 47 7.89 -5.62 -4.83
N SER A 48 7.97 -4.40 -4.30
CA SER A 48 6.78 -3.64 -3.92
C SER A 48 5.87 -3.41 -5.13
N SER A 49 6.42 -2.88 -6.23
CA SER A 49 5.64 -2.60 -7.45
C SER A 49 4.34 -1.85 -7.09
N GLY A 50 3.18 -2.28 -7.60
CA GLY A 50 1.88 -1.74 -7.19
C GLY A 50 1.34 -2.27 -5.86
N GLY A 51 2.04 -3.16 -5.17
CA GLY A 51 1.70 -3.65 -3.83
C GLY A 51 0.62 -4.72 -3.74
N CYS A 52 -0.05 -5.08 -4.84
CA CYS A 52 -1.18 -6.02 -4.77
C CYS A 52 -0.72 -7.42 -4.32
N THR A 53 0.37 -7.95 -4.86
CA THR A 53 0.95 -9.26 -4.47
C THR A 53 1.35 -9.28 -2.99
N ALA A 54 1.99 -8.20 -2.50
CA ALA A 54 2.36 -8.10 -1.09
C ALA A 54 1.14 -8.22 -0.17
N LEU A 55 0.07 -7.49 -0.50
CA LEU A 55 -1.14 -7.43 0.31
C LEU A 55 -2.01 -8.69 0.16
N SER A 56 -2.07 -9.30 -1.02
CA SER A 56 -2.84 -10.54 -1.23
C SER A 56 -2.24 -11.72 -0.45
N LEU A 57 -0.91 -11.85 -0.46
CA LEU A 57 -0.19 -12.87 0.30
C LEU A 57 -0.36 -12.68 1.81
N LEU A 58 -0.20 -11.44 2.30
CA LEU A 58 -0.38 -11.10 3.71
C LEU A 58 -1.82 -11.33 4.18
N ALA A 59 -2.81 -10.99 3.34
CA ALA A 59 -4.23 -11.14 3.70
C ALA A 59 -4.69 -12.60 3.75
N THR A 60 -3.99 -13.51 3.06
CA THR A 60 -4.46 -14.89 2.88
C THR A 60 -3.75 -15.88 3.79
N SER A 61 -2.42 -15.81 3.88
CA SER A 61 -1.68 -16.90 4.52
C SER A 61 -0.28 -16.55 5.04
N ALA A 62 0.45 -15.63 4.41
CA ALA A 62 1.80 -15.31 4.82
C ALA A 62 1.82 -14.61 6.18
N GLY A 63 2.65 -15.09 7.11
CA GLY A 63 2.80 -14.48 8.44
C GLY A 63 3.47 -13.11 8.41
N HIS A 64 4.40 -12.91 7.49
CA HIS A 64 5.14 -11.67 7.34
C HIS A 64 5.54 -11.43 5.88
N VAL A 65 5.41 -10.19 5.42
CA VAL A 65 5.78 -9.79 4.05
C VAL A 65 6.75 -8.63 4.08
N VAL A 66 7.90 -8.78 3.41
CA VAL A 66 8.88 -7.73 3.19
C VAL A 66 8.73 -7.22 1.77
N ALA A 67 8.11 -6.06 1.61
CA ALA A 67 7.98 -5.37 0.33
C ALA A 67 9.20 -4.45 0.09
N VAL A 68 10.04 -4.81 -0.88
CA VAL A 68 11.30 -4.12 -1.20
C VAL A 68 11.15 -3.33 -2.49
N ASP A 69 11.66 -2.11 -2.55
CA ASP A 69 11.75 -1.35 -3.81
C ASP A 69 12.96 -0.41 -3.77
N LEU A 70 13.49 -0.10 -4.96
CA LEU A 70 14.50 0.96 -5.10
C LEU A 70 13.84 2.34 -4.99
N ASN A 71 12.62 2.46 -5.52
CA ASN A 71 11.83 3.67 -5.46
C ASN A 71 10.95 3.69 -4.21
N THR A 72 11.30 4.55 -3.25
CA THR A 72 10.59 4.71 -1.97
C THR A 72 9.10 5.04 -2.13
N THR A 73 8.72 5.70 -3.24
CA THR A 73 7.33 6.04 -3.58
C THR A 73 6.46 4.80 -3.72
N GLN A 74 7.00 3.67 -4.20
CA GLN A 74 6.25 2.43 -4.29
C GLN A 74 5.95 1.86 -2.91
N ASN A 75 6.89 1.94 -1.97
CA ASN A 75 6.62 1.54 -0.58
C ASN A 75 5.56 2.43 0.06
N HIS A 76 5.56 3.74 -0.23
CA HIS A 76 4.50 4.64 0.24
C HIS A 76 3.11 4.27 -0.29
N LEU A 77 3.02 3.75 -1.52
CA LEU A 77 1.78 3.22 -2.08
C LEU A 77 1.32 1.95 -1.35
N VAL A 78 2.24 1.02 -1.04
CA VAL A 78 1.91 -0.19 -0.28
C VAL A 78 1.30 0.17 1.08
N GLU A 79 1.94 1.09 1.82
CA GLU A 79 1.45 1.57 3.12
C GLU A 79 0.06 2.21 3.01
N LEU A 80 -0.17 3.04 1.97
CA LEU A 80 -1.46 3.69 1.75
C LEU A 80 -2.57 2.68 1.46
N LYS A 81 -2.27 1.67 0.63
CA LYS A 81 -3.23 0.61 0.29
C LYS A 81 -3.54 -0.24 1.51
N LEU A 82 -2.53 -0.64 2.28
CA LEU A 82 -2.72 -1.37 3.53
C LEU A 82 -3.66 -0.60 4.46
N ALA A 83 -3.37 0.68 4.74
CA ALA A 83 -4.23 1.51 5.59
C ALA A 83 -5.67 1.60 5.04
N ALA A 84 -5.83 1.75 3.72
CA ALA A 84 -7.15 1.82 3.10
C ALA A 84 -7.94 0.52 3.25
N VAL A 85 -7.36 -0.64 2.94
CA VAL A 85 -8.06 -1.93 3.00
C VAL A 85 -8.30 -2.41 4.44
N THR A 86 -7.48 -1.96 5.40
CA THR A 86 -7.67 -2.29 6.82
C THR A 86 -8.74 -1.44 7.50
N HIS A 87 -8.93 -0.18 7.08
CA HIS A 87 -9.75 0.79 7.84
C HIS A 87 -10.93 1.41 7.10
N LEU A 88 -11.09 1.13 5.80
CA LEU A 88 -12.26 1.54 5.02
C LEU A 88 -13.12 0.34 4.65
N SER A 89 -14.38 0.55 4.28
CA SER A 89 -15.14 -0.50 3.61
C SER A 89 -14.50 -0.83 2.25
N VAL A 90 -14.80 -2.01 1.69
CA VAL A 90 -14.30 -2.41 0.37
C VAL A 90 -14.66 -1.36 -0.69
N GLU A 91 -15.89 -0.87 -0.68
CA GLU A 91 -16.39 0.15 -1.60
C GLU A 91 -15.67 1.48 -1.43
N GLU A 92 -15.44 1.88 -0.17
CA GLU A 92 -14.69 3.08 0.16
C GLU A 92 -13.23 2.98 -0.28
N ALA A 93 -12.57 1.84 -0.05
CA ALA A 93 -11.19 1.61 -0.45
C ALA A 93 -11.02 1.62 -1.97
N VAL A 94 -11.88 0.90 -2.72
CA VAL A 94 -11.86 0.87 -4.19
C VAL A 94 -12.12 2.27 -4.76
N ALA A 95 -13.12 2.97 -4.22
CA ALA A 95 -13.43 4.34 -4.62
C ALA A 95 -12.33 5.32 -4.21
N PHE A 96 -11.63 5.13 -3.09
CA PHE A 96 -10.53 5.96 -2.63
C PHE A 96 -9.28 5.79 -3.50
N LEU A 97 -8.94 4.55 -3.86
CA LEU A 97 -7.77 4.22 -4.67
C LEU A 97 -7.98 4.52 -6.16
N GLY A 98 -9.20 4.62 -6.67
CA GLY A 98 -9.43 5.01 -8.07
C GLY A 98 -10.05 3.95 -8.95
N GLY A 99 -10.40 2.80 -8.38
CA GLY A 99 -11.14 1.77 -9.10
C GLY A 99 -12.56 2.23 -9.47
N TRP A 100 -13.17 3.12 -8.67
CA TRP A 100 -14.49 3.69 -8.95
C TRP A 100 -14.51 5.23 -8.91
N PRO A 101 -15.48 5.87 -9.60
CA PRO A 101 -15.69 7.31 -9.50
C PRO A 101 -15.96 7.75 -8.06
N ALA A 102 -15.31 8.84 -7.64
CA ALA A 102 -15.53 9.47 -6.36
C ALA A 102 -15.17 10.95 -6.43
N ALA A 103 -15.86 11.78 -5.64
CA ALA A 103 -15.51 13.18 -5.51
C ALA A 103 -14.09 13.36 -4.95
N ARG A 104 -13.34 14.32 -5.48
CA ARG A 104 -11.97 14.66 -5.02
C ARG A 104 -11.92 14.91 -3.51
N SER A 105 -12.89 15.68 -3.00
CA SER A 105 -13.02 15.98 -1.57
C SER A 105 -13.24 14.73 -0.71
N ARG A 106 -13.97 13.73 -1.23
CA ARG A 106 -14.21 12.46 -0.52
C ARG A 106 -12.92 11.65 -0.40
N ARG A 107 -12.13 11.56 -1.48
CA ARG A 107 -10.83 10.88 -1.44
C ARG A 107 -9.87 11.55 -0.46
N TRP A 108 -9.81 12.87 -0.48
CA TRP A 108 -9.00 13.62 0.48
C TRP A 108 -9.45 13.40 1.94
N SER A 109 -10.75 13.38 2.20
CA SER A 109 -11.30 13.08 3.54
C SER A 109 -10.94 11.67 4.01
N HIS A 110 -11.00 10.66 3.12
CA HIS A 110 -10.52 9.32 3.45
C HIS A 110 -9.02 9.32 3.80
N TYR A 111 -8.18 9.97 2.99
CA TYR A 111 -6.76 10.11 3.31
C TYR A 111 -6.53 10.77 4.67
N GLN A 112 -7.25 11.85 4.99
CA GLN A 112 -7.12 12.53 6.29
C GLN A 112 -7.42 11.60 7.48
N ARG A 113 -8.36 10.65 7.32
CA ARG A 113 -8.65 9.62 8.34
C ARG A 113 -7.56 8.56 8.44
N LEU A 114 -6.83 8.30 7.35
CA LEU A 114 -5.81 7.26 7.26
C LEU A 114 -4.40 7.74 7.58
N ARG A 115 -4.11 9.03 7.41
CA ARG A 115 -2.73 9.57 7.46
C ARG A 115 -1.98 9.25 8.75
N ASP A 116 -2.71 9.12 9.87
CA ASP A 116 -2.13 8.79 11.17
C ASP A 116 -1.65 7.33 11.30
N ARG A 117 -2.07 6.46 10.37
CA ARG A 117 -1.68 5.05 10.25
C ARG A 117 -0.46 4.82 9.37
N LEU A 118 -0.02 5.86 8.65
CA LEU A 118 1.15 5.79 7.80
C LEU A 118 2.41 6.11 8.59
N THR A 119 3.52 5.48 8.19
CA THR A 119 4.83 5.84 8.72
C THR A 119 5.11 7.33 8.41
N PRO A 120 5.95 8.01 9.21
CA PRO A 120 6.28 9.41 8.97
C PRO A 120 6.69 9.76 7.53
N PRO A 121 7.57 8.99 6.83
CA PRO A 121 7.94 9.33 5.47
C PRO A 121 6.78 9.13 4.47
N ALA A 122 5.98 8.07 4.60
CA ALA A 122 4.82 7.86 3.73
C ALA A 122 3.76 8.95 3.91
N ARG A 123 3.50 9.35 5.15
CA ARG A 123 2.60 10.47 5.46
C ARG A 123 3.09 11.77 4.83
N ALA A 124 4.37 12.10 5.01
CA ALA A 124 4.96 13.32 4.44
C ALA A 124 4.84 13.34 2.91
N TYR A 125 5.12 12.21 2.26
CA TYR A 125 4.96 12.06 0.81
C TYR A 125 3.50 12.32 0.38
N TRP A 126 2.51 11.67 1.01
CA TRP A 126 1.12 11.79 0.62
C TRP A 126 0.49 13.15 0.96
N ASP A 127 0.92 13.78 2.06
CA ASP A 127 0.56 15.17 2.40
C ASP A 127 1.01 16.14 1.30
N ALA A 128 2.21 15.94 0.73
CA ALA A 128 2.73 16.72 -0.39
C ALA A 128 2.07 16.39 -1.74
N ASN A 129 1.45 15.20 -1.86
CA ASN A 129 0.91 14.67 -3.12
C ASN A 129 -0.62 14.62 -3.17
N ARG A 130 -1.30 15.57 -2.53
CA ARG A 130 -2.78 15.68 -2.48
C ARG A 130 -3.47 15.51 -3.84
N ARG A 131 -2.94 16.11 -4.92
CA ARG A 131 -3.55 16.04 -6.25
C ARG A 131 -3.62 14.61 -6.80
N SER A 132 -2.64 13.76 -6.45
CA SER A 132 -2.65 12.35 -6.84
C SER A 132 -3.76 11.61 -6.09
N LEU A 133 -3.85 11.78 -4.77
CA LEU A 133 -4.93 11.21 -3.95
C LEU A 133 -6.33 11.65 -4.40
N GLU A 134 -6.51 12.92 -4.73
CA GLU A 134 -7.79 13.45 -5.21
C GLU A 134 -8.24 12.86 -6.56
N ARG A 135 -7.32 12.29 -7.34
CA ARG A 135 -7.64 11.58 -8.60
C ARG A 135 -7.78 10.08 -8.42
N GLY A 136 -7.34 9.53 -7.29
CA GLY A 136 -7.03 8.11 -7.18
C GLY A 136 -5.60 7.83 -7.63
N VAL A 137 -5.01 6.80 -7.03
CA VAL A 137 -3.61 6.39 -7.19
C VAL A 137 -3.51 4.98 -7.70
#